data_AF-A0A7C1WD95-F1
#
_entry.id   AF-A0A7C1WD95-F1
#
_cell.length_a   1.000
_cell.length_b   1.000
_cell.length_c   1.000
_cell.angle_alpha   90.00
_cell.angle_beta   90.00
_cell.angle_gamma   90.00
#
_symmetry.space_group_name_H-M   'P 1'
#
loop_
_entity.id
_entity.type
_entity.pdbx_description
1 polymer ?
#
loop_
_entity_poly.entity_id
_entity_poly.type
_entity_poly.pdbx_seq_one_letter_code
_entity_poly.pdbx_strand_id
1 'polypeptide(L)'
;MKQKNLLRVIVIISIIYFIWLFIDALNEVMNGTKLLLSLKIWSIIGVVIYIIFLLIEIILYFVTPQEKMKEIKIVSPALKKIVCSNCKTTFTISDDGIRPIYYACPNCGKEGVIKGKKIEGVSKLITCSNCDKIFEIIDTGERPLTYECPSCHFKGDVL
;
A
#
# COMPACT_ATOMS: atom_id res chain seq x y z
N MET A 1 -3.17 12.51 -14.99
CA MET A 1 -3.72 11.18 -15.34
C MET A 1 -2.99 10.14 -14.48
N LYS A 2 -3.67 9.26 -13.73
CA LYS A 2 -2.99 8.26 -12.86
C LYS A 2 -2.04 7.41 -13.72
N GLN A 3 -0.82 7.14 -13.26
CA GLN A 3 0.23 6.41 -14.00
C GLN A 3 -0.27 5.04 -14.54
N LYS A 4 -1.16 4.37 -13.78
CA LYS A 4 -1.84 3.14 -14.20
C LYS A 4 -2.75 3.30 -15.42
N ASN A 5 -3.40 4.46 -15.59
CA ASN A 5 -4.22 4.77 -16.76
C ASN A 5 -3.35 5.06 -17.98
N LEU A 6 -2.18 5.67 -17.78
CA LEU A 6 -1.22 5.93 -18.85
C LEU A 6 -0.65 4.63 -19.42
N LEU A 7 -0.29 3.67 -18.54
CA LEU A 7 0.18 2.34 -18.94
C LEU A 7 -0.88 1.60 -19.79
N ARG A 8 -2.14 1.60 -19.35
CA ARG A 8 -3.25 0.97 -20.08
C ARG A 8 -3.43 1.57 -21.47
N VAL A 9 -3.31 2.88 -21.61
CA VAL A 9 -3.43 3.57 -22.91
C VAL A 9 -2.29 3.17 -23.84
N ILE A 10 -1.06 3.09 -23.33
CA ILE A 10 0.12 2.65 -24.11
C ILE A 10 -0.05 1.22 -24.62
N VAL A 11 -0.54 0.30 -23.77
CA VAL A 11 -0.83 -1.10 -24.16
C VAL A 11 -1.88 -1.17 -25.27
N ILE A 12 -2.93 -0.36 -25.17
CA ILE A 12 -3.98 -0.34 -26.21
C ILE A 12 -3.40 0.17 -27.53
N ILE A 13 -2.57 1.22 -27.50
CA ILE A 13 -1.90 1.77 -28.68
C ILE A 13 -0.96 0.73 -29.31
N SER A 14 -0.19 -0.02 -28.51
CA SER A 14 0.73 -1.05 -29.03
C SER A 14 -0.01 -2.20 -29.70
N ILE A 15 -1.15 -2.64 -29.13
CA ILE A 15 -2.02 -3.67 -29.73
C ILE A 15 -2.59 -3.20 -31.06
N ILE A 16 -3.13 -1.97 -31.14
CA ILE A 16 -3.69 -1.41 -32.38
C ILE A 16 -2.61 -1.31 -33.45
N TYR A 17 -1.41 -0.89 -33.07
CA TYR A 17 -0.27 -0.79 -33.99
C TYR A 17 0.18 -2.16 -34.51
N PHE A 18 0.19 -3.18 -33.66
CA PHE A 18 0.49 -4.55 -34.07
C PHE A 18 -0.55 -5.10 -35.06
N ILE A 19 -1.83 -4.84 -34.82
CA ILE A 19 -2.91 -5.24 -35.73
C ILE A 19 -2.72 -4.57 -37.10
N TRP A 20 -2.35 -3.28 -37.13
CA TRP A 20 -2.06 -2.58 -38.38
C TRP A 20 -0.91 -3.22 -39.16
N LEU A 21 0.22 -3.52 -38.50
CA LEU A 21 1.34 -4.23 -39.13
C LEU A 21 0.95 -5.61 -39.67
N PHE A 22 0.09 -6.33 -38.97
CA PHE A 22 -0.40 -7.64 -39.38
C PHE A 22 -1.29 -7.56 -40.62
N ILE A 23 -2.18 -6.56 -40.69
CA ILE A 23 -3.03 -6.31 -41.86
C ILE A 23 -2.17 -5.95 -43.08
N ASP A 24 -1.17 -5.09 -42.91
CA ASP A 24 -0.25 -4.73 -44.00
C ASP A 24 0.55 -5.94 -44.50
N ALA A 25 1.05 -6.78 -43.60
CA ALA A 25 1.74 -8.01 -43.96
C ALA A 25 0.84 -8.99 -44.72
N LEU A 26 -0.43 -9.16 -44.30
CA LEU A 26 -1.41 -9.99 -45.01
C LEU A 26 -1.72 -9.43 -46.40
N ASN A 27 -1.87 -8.11 -46.51
CA ASN A 27 -2.12 -7.44 -47.79
C ASN A 27 -0.95 -7.61 -48.76
N GLU A 28 0.30 -7.58 -48.26
CA GLU A 28 1.50 -7.87 -49.06
C GLU A 28 1.50 -9.30 -49.62
N VAL A 29 1.17 -10.28 -48.78
CA VAL A 29 1.11 -11.70 -49.17
C VAL A 29 0.01 -11.95 -50.20
N MET A 30 -1.13 -11.27 -50.08
CA MET A 30 -2.29 -11.50 -50.95
C MET A 30 -2.24 -10.73 -52.27
N ASN A 31 -1.79 -9.48 -52.29
CA ASN A 31 -1.99 -8.57 -53.43
C ASN A 31 -0.75 -8.29 -54.29
N GLY A 32 0.45 -8.76 -53.91
CA GLY A 32 1.66 -8.67 -54.73
C GLY A 32 2.12 -7.25 -55.10
N THR A 33 3.14 -6.76 -54.39
CA THR A 33 4.06 -5.62 -54.71
C THR A 33 3.55 -4.38 -55.46
N LYS A 34 2.27 -4.01 -55.39
CA LYS A 34 1.72 -2.78 -56.00
C LYS A 34 1.55 -1.60 -55.04
N LEU A 35 2.43 -1.44 -54.05
CA LEU A 35 2.41 -0.26 -53.16
C LEU A 35 3.65 0.63 -53.37
N LEU A 36 3.42 1.94 -53.34
CA LEU A 36 4.29 3.04 -53.80
C LEU A 36 5.58 3.26 -52.98
N LEU A 37 5.74 2.56 -51.86
CA LEU A 37 7.02 2.32 -51.20
C LEU A 37 7.14 0.81 -51.02
N SER A 38 8.34 0.26 -51.23
CA SER A 38 8.62 -1.15 -50.96
C SER A 38 8.10 -1.50 -49.56
N LEU A 39 7.06 -2.34 -49.48
CA LEU A 39 6.40 -2.72 -48.22
C LEU A 39 7.41 -3.25 -47.19
N LYS A 40 8.50 -3.86 -47.65
CA LYS A 40 9.67 -4.22 -46.82
C LYS A 40 10.23 -3.06 -46.00
N ILE A 41 10.27 -1.83 -46.53
CA ILE A 41 10.82 -0.67 -45.83
C ILE A 41 9.85 -0.22 -44.73
N TRP A 42 8.54 -0.22 -45.02
CA TRP A 42 7.50 0.10 -44.03
C TRP A 42 7.40 -0.95 -42.93
N SER A 43 7.55 -2.23 -43.25
CA SER A 43 7.55 -3.28 -42.25
C SER A 43 8.79 -3.21 -41.34
N ILE A 44 9.96 -2.86 -41.88
CA ILE A 44 11.18 -2.62 -41.07
C ILE A 44 10.97 -1.43 -40.12
N ILE A 45 10.49 -0.30 -40.63
CA ILE A 45 10.19 0.88 -39.79
C ILE A 45 9.14 0.52 -38.73
N GLY A 46 8.14 -0.26 -39.12
CA GLY A 46 7.10 -0.84 -38.29
C GLY A 46 7.66 -1.59 -37.09
N VAL A 47 8.51 -2.58 -37.37
CA VAL A 47 9.15 -3.43 -36.37
C VAL A 47 10.04 -2.63 -35.43
N VAL A 48 10.83 -1.68 -35.95
CA VAL A 48 11.70 -0.84 -35.13
C VAL A 48 10.89 0.00 -34.13
N ILE A 49 9.79 0.61 -34.57
CA ILE A 49 8.90 1.38 -33.69
C ILE A 49 8.25 0.48 -32.63
N TYR A 50 7.84 -0.74 -33.01
CA TYR A 50 7.24 -1.69 -32.07
C TYR A 50 8.23 -2.12 -30.97
N ILE A 51 9.50 -2.37 -31.32
CA ILE A 51 10.55 -2.68 -30.35
C ILE A 51 10.75 -1.52 -29.36
N ILE A 52 10.73 -0.27 -29.84
CA ILE A 52 10.84 0.91 -28.96
C ILE A 52 9.65 0.98 -27.99
N PHE A 53 8.44 0.71 -28.46
CA PHE A 53 7.25 0.67 -27.60
C PHE A 53 7.36 -0.40 -26.50
N LEU A 54 7.83 -1.60 -26.84
CA LEU A 54 8.05 -2.67 -25.85
C LEU A 54 9.11 -2.28 -24.81
N LEU A 55 10.20 -1.65 -25.24
CA LEU A 55 11.24 -1.17 -24.31
C LEU A 55 10.68 -0.13 -23.33
N ILE A 56 9.85 0.81 -23.81
CA ILE A 56 9.18 1.79 -22.96
C ILE A 56 8.25 1.09 -21.95
N GLU A 57 7.51 0.08 -22.38
CA GLU A 57 6.58 -0.67 -21.52
C GLU A 57 7.33 -1.42 -20.41
N ILE A 58 8.45 -2.06 -20.74
CA ILE A 58 9.33 -2.73 -19.78
C ILE A 58 9.89 -1.74 -18.76
N ILE A 59 10.38 -0.57 -19.22
CA ILE A 59 10.91 0.47 -18.33
C ILE A 59 9.81 0.95 -17.37
N LEU A 60 8.61 1.22 -17.89
CA LEU A 60 7.49 1.66 -17.06
C LEU A 60 7.09 0.58 -16.04
N TYR A 61 7.11 -0.70 -16.42
CA TYR A 61 6.84 -1.80 -15.49
C TYR A 61 7.86 -1.84 -14.33
N PHE A 62 9.15 -1.73 -14.62
CA PHE A 62 10.18 -1.70 -13.57
C PHE A 62 10.11 -0.44 -12.69
N VAL A 63 9.71 0.69 -13.27
CA VAL A 63 9.54 1.94 -12.52
C VAL A 63 8.27 1.92 -11.66
N THR A 64 7.26 1.11 -11.99
CA THR A 64 6.08 1.02 -11.13
C THR A 64 6.45 0.45 -9.75
N PRO A 65 6.34 1.26 -8.68
CA PRO A 65 6.58 0.74 -7.35
C PRO A 65 5.50 -0.29 -7.06
N GLN A 66 5.91 -1.53 -6.77
CA GLN A 66 4.96 -2.51 -6.24
C GLN A 66 4.39 -1.94 -4.95
N GLU A 67 3.07 -1.69 -4.94
CA GLU A 67 2.35 -1.36 -3.72
C GLU A 67 2.55 -2.54 -2.78
N LYS A 68 3.51 -2.42 -1.86
CA LYS A 68 3.71 -3.38 -0.79
C LYS A 68 2.36 -3.53 -0.11
N MET A 69 1.78 -4.72 -0.20
CA MET A 69 0.60 -5.08 0.61
C MET A 69 0.93 -4.66 2.03
N LYS A 70 0.21 -3.63 2.51
CA LYS A 70 0.31 -3.21 3.90
C LYS A 70 -0.16 -4.41 4.69
N GLU A 71 0.79 -5.16 5.25
CA GLU A 71 0.50 -6.14 6.28
C GLU A 71 -0.26 -5.37 7.36
N ILE A 72 -1.56 -5.64 7.44
CA ILE A 72 -2.36 -5.22 8.57
C ILE A 72 -1.74 -5.98 9.73
N LYS A 73 -0.88 -5.30 10.50
CA LYS A 73 -0.47 -5.77 11.82
C LYS A 73 -1.76 -5.85 12.62
N ILE A 74 -2.38 -7.03 12.60
CA ILE A 74 -3.36 -7.43 13.58
C ILE A 74 -2.58 -7.29 14.89
N VAL A 75 -2.85 -6.22 15.64
CA VAL A 75 -2.33 -6.03 16.98
C VAL A 75 -2.84 -7.25 17.74
N SER A 76 -1.98 -8.25 17.88
CA SER A 76 -2.30 -9.45 18.63
C SER A 76 -2.70 -8.99 20.03
N PRO A 77 -3.82 -9.47 20.58
CA PRO A 77 -4.26 -9.06 21.90
C PRO A 77 -3.12 -9.33 22.88
N ALA A 78 -2.61 -8.28 23.51
CA ALA A 78 -1.52 -8.41 24.46
C ALA A 78 -2.06 -9.18 25.67
N LEU A 79 -1.41 -10.29 26.02
CA LEU A 79 -1.81 -11.08 27.18
C LEU A 79 -1.35 -10.37 28.46
N LYS A 80 -2.30 -9.91 29.27
CA LYS A 80 -2.02 -9.23 30.54
C LYS A 80 -2.32 -10.14 31.73
N LYS A 81 -1.34 -10.33 32.60
CA LYS A 81 -1.47 -11.11 33.85
C LYS A 81 -2.12 -10.23 34.93
N ILE A 82 -3.21 -10.70 35.52
CA ILE A 82 -3.98 -10.00 36.55
C ILE A 82 -4.24 -10.89 37.76
N VAL A 83 -4.40 -10.26 38.92
CA VAL A 83 -4.67 -10.93 40.20
C VAL A 83 -6.08 -10.58 40.64
N CYS A 84 -6.91 -11.59 40.91
CA CYS A 84 -8.24 -11.39 41.44
C CYS A 84 -8.18 -10.76 42.84
N SER A 85 -8.91 -9.68 43.07
CA SER A 85 -9.02 -9.03 44.39
C SER A 85 -9.70 -9.89 45.45
N ASN A 86 -10.55 -10.85 45.04
CA ASN A 86 -11.34 -11.67 45.96
C ASN A 86 -10.63 -12.98 46.36
N CYS A 87 -10.25 -13.80 45.39
CA CYS A 87 -9.67 -15.13 45.66
C CYS A 87 -8.15 -15.19 45.46
N LYS A 88 -7.50 -14.05 45.15
CA LYS A 88 -6.06 -13.92 44.90
C LYS A 88 -5.50 -14.79 43.77
N THR A 89 -6.38 -15.45 42.99
CA THR A 89 -5.96 -16.24 41.83
C THR A 89 -5.39 -15.33 40.75
N THR A 90 -4.28 -15.76 40.17
CA THR A 90 -3.62 -15.03 39.08
C THR A 90 -3.94 -15.69 37.75
N PHE A 91 -4.38 -14.92 36.76
CA PHE A 91 -4.78 -15.41 35.44
C PHE A 91 -4.49 -14.35 34.37
N THR A 92 -4.54 -14.75 33.10
CA THR A 92 -4.27 -13.87 31.95
C THR A 92 -5.56 -13.48 31.24
N ILE A 93 -5.64 -12.22 30.82
CA ILE A 93 -6.72 -11.69 29.99
C ILE A 93 -6.16 -11.09 28.70
N SER A 94 -6.95 -11.13 27.63
CA SER A 94 -6.66 -10.44 26.38
C SER A 94 -6.91 -8.94 26.55
N ASP A 95 -5.90 -8.12 26.26
CA ASP A 95 -5.98 -6.67 26.30
C ASP A 95 -6.09 -6.14 24.87
N ASP A 96 -7.30 -5.67 24.52
CA ASP A 96 -7.65 -5.05 23.24
C ASP A 96 -7.38 -3.54 23.23
N GLY A 97 -6.83 -2.98 24.31
CA GLY A 97 -6.63 -1.54 24.49
C GLY A 97 -7.90 -0.76 24.84
N ILE A 98 -9.08 -1.40 24.87
CA ILE A 98 -10.34 -0.77 25.25
C ILE A 98 -10.40 -0.73 26.80
N ARG A 99 -10.84 0.39 27.37
CA ARG A 99 -11.00 0.56 28.83
C ARG A 99 -12.36 1.19 29.14
N PRO A 100 -13.00 0.83 30.26
CA PRO A 100 -12.58 -0.18 31.25
C PRO A 100 -12.65 -1.62 30.72
N ILE A 101 -11.67 -2.48 31.05
CA ILE A 101 -11.78 -3.92 30.79
C ILE A 101 -12.57 -4.56 31.92
N TYR A 102 -13.68 -5.19 31.56
CA TYR A 102 -14.44 -6.06 32.45
C TYR A 102 -13.92 -7.49 32.32
N TYR A 103 -13.72 -8.17 33.44
CA TYR A 103 -13.29 -9.56 33.46
C TYR A 103 -14.06 -10.33 34.54
N ALA A 104 -14.32 -11.62 34.30
CA ALA A 104 -14.80 -12.54 35.31
C ALA A 104 -13.64 -13.41 35.80
N CYS A 105 -13.47 -13.54 37.11
CA CYS A 105 -12.44 -14.42 37.66
C CYS A 105 -12.77 -15.90 37.35
N PRO A 106 -11.86 -16.67 36.73
CA PRO A 106 -12.12 -18.07 36.40
C PRO A 106 -12.25 -18.98 37.63
N ASN A 107 -11.78 -18.52 38.80
CA ASN A 107 -11.82 -19.32 40.03
C ASN A 107 -13.03 -19.00 40.92
N CYS A 108 -13.42 -17.72 41.06
CA CYS A 108 -14.50 -17.34 41.98
C CYS A 108 -15.72 -16.69 41.30
N GLY A 109 -15.70 -16.53 39.97
CA GLY A 109 -16.81 -15.95 39.20
C GLY A 109 -17.06 -14.46 39.42
N LYS A 110 -16.38 -13.81 40.37
CA LYS A 110 -16.57 -12.38 40.61
C LYS A 110 -16.04 -11.54 39.45
N GLU A 111 -16.81 -10.52 39.10
CA GLU A 111 -16.45 -9.52 38.11
C GLU A 111 -15.44 -8.52 38.69
N GLY A 112 -14.49 -8.09 37.86
CA GLY A 112 -13.54 -7.05 38.18
C GLY A 112 -13.35 -6.09 37.03
N VAL A 113 -12.85 -4.90 37.34
CA VAL A 113 -12.68 -3.80 36.37
C VAL A 113 -11.25 -3.30 36.40
N ILE A 114 -10.60 -3.27 35.24
CA ILE A 114 -9.29 -2.61 35.06
C ILE A 114 -9.54 -1.23 34.49
N LYS A 115 -9.37 -0.22 35.34
CA LYS A 115 -9.35 1.18 34.93
C LYS A 115 -7.93 1.54 34.48
N GLY A 116 -7.78 2.00 33.25
CA GLY A 116 -6.55 2.61 32.73
C GLY A 116 -6.90 3.97 32.12
N LYS A 117 -5.91 4.87 32.00
CA LYS A 117 -6.08 6.07 31.19
C LYS A 117 -6.34 5.64 29.74
N LYS A 118 -7.50 6.04 29.23
CA LYS A 118 -7.88 5.98 27.81
C LYS A 118 -6.79 6.73 27.03
N ILE A 119 -6.28 6.15 25.96
CA ILE A 119 -5.78 6.96 24.86
C ILE A 119 -6.86 6.76 23.79
N GLU A 120 -7.95 7.51 23.90
CA GLU A 120 -8.83 7.63 22.74
C GLU A 120 -8.02 8.36 21.71
N GLY A 121 -7.69 7.69 20.61
CA GLY A 121 -7.15 8.42 19.51
C GLY A 121 -7.27 7.67 18.22
N VAL A 122 -7.48 8.43 17.16
CA VAL A 122 -7.43 7.91 15.81
C VAL A 122 -5.95 7.75 15.48
N SER A 123 -5.55 6.58 14.99
CA SER A 123 -4.19 6.44 14.51
C SER A 123 -3.98 7.32 13.29
N LYS A 124 -2.97 8.18 13.36
CA LYS A 124 -2.61 9.15 12.33
C LYS A 124 -1.18 8.89 11.90
N LEU A 125 -0.99 8.73 10.59
CA LEU A 125 0.35 8.69 10.01
C LEU A 125 0.87 10.12 9.90
N ILE A 126 2.05 10.36 10.45
CA ILE A 126 2.74 11.64 10.34
C ILE A 126 4.12 11.44 9.71
N THR A 127 4.61 12.51 9.08
CA THR A 127 5.96 12.57 8.51
C THR A 127 6.82 13.41 9.43
N CYS A 128 7.98 12.90 9.84
CA CYS A 128 8.92 13.66 10.65
C CYS A 128 9.47 14.85 9.86
N SER A 129 9.43 16.06 10.42
CA SER A 129 9.99 17.25 9.80
C SER A 129 11.53 17.28 9.72
N ASN A 130 12.21 16.38 10.44
CA ASN A 130 13.68 16.36 10.51
C ASN A 130 14.33 15.25 9.66
N CYS A 131 13.67 14.09 9.51
CA CYS A 131 14.26 12.94 8.81
C CYS A 131 13.34 12.29 7.76
N ASP A 132 12.23 12.96 7.41
CA ASP A 132 11.23 12.53 6.41
C ASP A 132 10.65 11.13 6.63
N LYS A 133 10.89 10.52 7.79
CA LYS A 133 10.39 9.19 8.12
C LYS A 133 8.91 9.28 8.47
N ILE A 134 8.12 8.41 7.87
CA ILE A 134 6.69 8.27 8.14
C ILE A 134 6.52 7.25 9.28
N PHE A 135 5.77 7.62 10.32
CA PHE A 135 5.45 6.75 11.44
C PHE A 135 4.05 7.07 12.00
N GLU A 136 3.52 6.14 12.78
CA GLU A 136 2.17 6.21 13.34
C GLU A 136 2.19 6.85 14.72
N ILE A 137 1.29 7.80 14.95
CA ILE A 137 1.01 8.40 16.25
C ILE A 137 -0.48 8.28 16.56
N ILE A 138 -0.81 8.35 17.85
CA ILE A 138 -2.20 8.30 18.32
C ILE A 138 -2.67 9.74 18.48
N ASP A 139 -3.63 10.17 17.66
CA ASP A 139 -4.23 11.50 17.77
C ASP A 139 -5.27 11.49 18.89
N THR A 140 -4.87 11.98 20.07
CA THR A 140 -5.71 12.05 21.28
C THR A 140 -6.82 13.10 21.22
N GLY A 141 -6.90 13.89 20.15
CA GLY A 141 -7.74 15.08 20.06
C GLY A 141 -7.16 16.31 20.77
N GLU A 142 -6.04 16.17 21.48
CA GLU A 142 -5.30 17.31 22.04
C GLU A 142 -4.57 18.07 20.92
N ARG A 143 -4.52 19.40 21.04
CA ARG A 143 -3.87 20.30 20.08
C ARG A 143 -3.00 21.32 20.82
N PRO A 144 -1.76 21.58 20.35
CA PRO A 144 -1.09 20.93 19.23
C PRO A 144 -0.75 19.46 19.52
N LEU A 145 -0.80 18.60 18.48
CA LEU A 145 -0.52 17.18 18.61
C LEU A 145 1.01 16.97 18.62
N THR A 146 1.58 16.79 19.81
CA THR A 146 3.01 16.61 20.00
C THR A 146 3.44 15.19 19.64
N TYR A 147 4.59 15.02 18.97
CA TYR A 147 5.18 13.72 18.64
C TYR A 147 6.68 13.69 18.91
N GLU A 148 7.22 12.50 19.15
CA GLU A 148 8.66 12.24 19.15
C GLU A 148 9.00 11.22 18.05
N CYS A 149 9.96 11.57 17.18
CA CYS A 149 10.34 10.68 16.08
C CYS A 149 11.12 9.46 16.61
N PRO A 150 10.70 8.22 16.30
CA PRO A 150 11.39 7.01 16.76
C PRO A 150 12.76 6.78 16.09
N SER A 151 13.12 7.58 15.09
CA SER A 151 14.39 7.44 14.37
C SER A 151 15.43 8.50 14.74
N CYS A 152 15.01 9.74 14.95
CA CYS A 152 15.93 10.86 15.22
C CYS A 152 15.66 11.55 16.57
N HIS A 153 14.69 11.07 17.35
CA HIS A 153 14.28 11.64 18.65
C HIS A 153 13.88 13.13 18.61
N PHE A 154 13.62 13.64 17.40
CA PHE A 154 13.14 15.00 17.21
C PHE A 154 11.71 15.12 17.74
N LYS A 155 11.46 16.16 18.54
CA LYS A 155 10.14 16.53 19.04
C LYS A 155 9.52 17.56 18.11
N GLY A 156 8.35 17.25 17.58
CA GLY A 156 7.62 18.14 16.69
C GLY A 156 6.14 18.15 17.01
N ASP A 157 5.44 19.13 16.45
CA ASP A 157 4.03 19.37 16.70
C ASP A 157 3.26 19.34 15.37
N VAL A 158 2.09 18.72 15.35
CA VAL A 158 1.17 18.70 14.20
C VAL A 158 -0.13 19.41 14.60
N LEU A 159 -0.57 20.37 13.80
CA LEU A 159 -1.88 21.04 13.96
C LEU A 159 -3.03 20.15 13.47
#